data_AF-A0A9J7FGZ6-F1
#
_entry.id   AF-A0A9J7FGZ6-F1
#
_cell.length_a   1.000
_cell.length_b   1.000
_cell.length_c   1.000
_cell.angle_alpha   90.00
_cell.angle_beta   90.00
_cell.angle_gamma   90.00
#
_symmetry.space_group_name_H-M   'P 1'
#
loop_
_entity.id
_entity.type
_entity.pdbx_description
1 polymer ?
#
loop_
_entity_poly.entity_id
_entity_poly.type
_entity_poly.pdbx_seq_one_letter_code
_entity_poly.pdbx_strand_id
1 'polypeptide(L)'
;MAARLAARGGPEAAGRRPWLLLTPLLLAPLLARPAEALVEGLYCGTRDCYEVLGVSRSASKAEIARAYRQLARRYHPDRYRPEPGDGPGGAPPSAEAFLLVATAYETLKDEETRKDYDYMLDHPEEYYSHYYHYYSRRLAPKVDVRVVILVSVCAISVFQYFSWWNSYNKAISYLATVPKYRIQATEIAKEQGLLKKAKEKGKNKKSKEEIRDEEENIIKNIIKSKIDIKGGYQKPQVRDLLLFQVILAPFHLCSYIAWYCRWIYNFNIKGKEYGEEERLYLIRKSMKMSQSQFDSLEDHQKETFLKRELWVKENYEKPREKLGLVKAGGSLMLIGSQPNP
;
A
#
# COMPACT_ATOMS: atom_id res chain seq x y z
N MET A 1 -31.45 -47.45 55.69
CA MET A 1 -32.64 -47.28 56.56
C MET A 1 -33.18 -45.87 56.36
N ALA A 2 -34.51 -45.74 56.31
CA ALA A 2 -35.35 -44.56 55.98
C ALA A 2 -35.47 -44.26 54.46
N ALA A 3 -36.55 -44.67 53.77
CA ALA A 3 -37.93 -44.13 53.74
C ALA A 3 -38.02 -42.90 52.78
N ARG A 4 -38.93 -42.72 51.81
CA ARG A 4 -40.32 -43.10 51.50
C ARG A 4 -40.53 -42.81 49.99
N LEU A 5 -41.11 -43.65 49.13
CA LEU A 5 -42.55 -43.81 48.79
C LEU A 5 -43.40 -42.53 48.72
N ALA A 6 -43.82 -42.16 47.49
CA ALA A 6 -45.14 -41.57 47.16
C ALA A 6 -45.34 -41.71 45.62
N ALA A 7 -46.21 -42.60 45.15
CA ALA A 7 -47.65 -42.42 44.92
C ALA A 7 -47.93 -42.01 43.45
N ARG A 8 -48.43 -42.92 42.59
CA ARG A 8 -49.83 -43.35 42.36
C ARG A 8 -50.57 -42.44 41.38
N GLY A 9 -51.11 -43.02 40.30
CA GLY A 9 -52.17 -42.43 39.48
C GLY A 9 -52.08 -42.81 38.00
N GLY A 10 -52.64 -43.97 37.65
CA GLY A 10 -52.88 -44.36 36.25
C GLY A 10 -54.24 -43.84 35.73
N PRO A 11 -54.87 -44.54 34.77
CA PRO A 11 -54.89 -44.14 33.36
C PRO A 11 -56.33 -44.00 32.82
N GLU A 12 -56.56 -43.33 31.68
CA GLU A 12 -57.67 -43.69 30.77
C GLU A 12 -57.41 -43.22 29.34
N ALA A 13 -57.86 -44.05 28.40
CA ALA A 13 -57.57 -44.02 26.97
C ALA A 13 -58.80 -43.60 26.16
N ALA A 14 -58.53 -43.24 24.89
CA ALA A 14 -59.33 -43.49 23.68
C ALA A 14 -59.72 -42.23 22.88
N GLY A 15 -59.34 -42.23 21.59
CA GLY A 15 -59.76 -41.25 20.60
C GLY A 15 -58.94 -41.31 19.31
N ARG A 16 -59.07 -42.41 18.55
CA ARG A 16 -58.49 -42.57 17.20
C ARG A 16 -59.13 -41.56 16.22
N ARG A 17 -58.31 -40.84 15.43
CA ARG A 17 -58.73 -40.01 14.28
C ARG A 17 -58.06 -40.52 12.99
N PRO A 18 -58.81 -40.88 11.92
CA PRO A 18 -58.27 -41.57 10.74
C PRO A 18 -58.01 -40.65 9.54
N TRP A 19 -57.31 -39.52 9.69
CA TRP A 19 -57.14 -38.50 8.63
C TRP A 19 -55.68 -38.20 8.26
N LEU A 20 -54.75 -39.16 8.40
CA LEU A 20 -53.32 -38.96 8.12
C LEU A 20 -52.74 -39.86 7.01
N LEU A 21 -53.55 -40.29 6.03
CA LEU A 21 -53.06 -41.13 4.92
C LEU A 21 -53.46 -40.64 3.52
N LEU A 22 -53.58 -39.32 3.29
CA LEU A 22 -53.86 -38.76 1.96
C LEU A 22 -53.00 -37.54 1.60
N THR A 23 -51.71 -37.53 1.97
CA THR A 23 -50.76 -36.57 1.39
C THR A 23 -49.37 -37.17 1.20
N PRO A 24 -49.17 -38.02 0.18
CA PRO A 24 -47.88 -37.98 -0.51
C PRO A 24 -48.06 -38.11 -2.03
N LEU A 25 -48.74 -37.15 -2.69
CA LEU A 25 -48.74 -37.09 -4.16
C LEU A 25 -48.92 -35.68 -4.74
N LEU A 26 -48.74 -34.63 -3.94
CA LEU A 26 -48.84 -33.24 -4.39
C LEU A 26 -47.59 -32.41 -4.03
N LEU A 27 -46.47 -33.08 -3.76
CA LEU A 27 -45.17 -32.44 -3.52
C LEU A 27 -44.08 -32.97 -4.47
N ALA A 28 -44.45 -33.53 -5.61
CA ALA A 28 -43.51 -34.03 -6.62
C ALA A 28 -43.06 -33.01 -7.69
N PRO A 29 -43.71 -31.85 -7.96
CA PRO A 29 -43.19 -30.92 -8.97
C PRO A 29 -42.21 -29.87 -8.41
N LEU A 30 -41.91 -29.85 -7.11
CA LEU A 30 -41.02 -28.84 -6.50
C LEU A 30 -39.51 -29.14 -6.62
N LEU A 31 -39.12 -30.27 -7.19
CA LEU A 31 -37.71 -30.67 -7.36
C LEU A 31 -37.21 -30.63 -8.81
N ALA A 32 -38.09 -30.39 -9.79
CA ALA A 32 -37.66 -30.14 -11.16
C ALA A 32 -37.35 -28.64 -11.33
N ARG A 33 -36.21 -28.19 -10.80
CA ARG A 33 -35.61 -26.96 -11.34
C ARG A 33 -35.13 -27.30 -12.75
N PRO A 34 -35.59 -26.63 -13.82
CA PRO A 34 -34.91 -26.75 -15.09
C PRO A 34 -33.46 -26.31 -14.86
N ALA A 35 -32.52 -27.14 -15.33
CA ALA A 35 -31.12 -26.80 -15.38
C ALA A 35 -30.91 -25.71 -16.44
N GLU A 36 -31.41 -24.50 -16.19
CA GLU A 36 -30.88 -23.32 -16.88
C GLU A 36 -29.53 -23.02 -16.21
N ALA A 37 -28.52 -23.78 -16.65
CA ALA A 37 -27.11 -23.65 -16.31
C ALA A 37 -26.50 -22.29 -16.73
N LEU A 38 -27.31 -21.41 -17.32
CA LEU A 38 -26.94 -20.13 -17.88
C LEU A 38 -27.22 -19.00 -16.87
N VAL A 39 -26.19 -18.23 -16.58
CA VAL A 39 -26.24 -17.15 -15.60
C VAL A 39 -26.67 -15.85 -16.27
N GLU A 40 -27.79 -15.28 -15.81
CA GLU A 40 -28.24 -13.95 -16.23
C GLU A 40 -27.14 -12.90 -15.95
N GLY A 41 -26.73 -12.16 -16.99
CA GLY A 41 -25.66 -11.15 -16.91
C GLY A 41 -24.25 -11.64 -17.27
N LEU A 42 -24.03 -12.96 -17.46
CA LEU A 42 -22.76 -13.52 -17.93
C LEU A 42 -22.86 -13.93 -19.41
N TYR A 43 -21.85 -13.62 -20.21
CA TYR A 43 -21.83 -13.92 -21.65
C TYR A 43 -23.14 -13.52 -22.36
N CYS A 44 -23.88 -14.48 -22.93
CA CYS A 44 -25.15 -14.28 -23.62
C CYS A 44 -26.40 -14.34 -22.70
N GLY A 45 -26.20 -14.26 -21.39
CA GLY A 45 -27.26 -14.29 -20.38
C GLY A 45 -27.91 -15.67 -20.32
N THR A 46 -29.24 -15.72 -20.40
CA THR A 46 -30.03 -16.96 -20.33
C THR A 46 -30.10 -17.74 -21.65
N ARG A 47 -29.38 -17.30 -22.70
CA ARG A 47 -29.32 -17.98 -24.01
C ARG A 47 -27.92 -18.48 -24.31
N ASP A 48 -27.81 -19.63 -24.97
CA ASP A 48 -26.53 -20.15 -25.44
C ASP A 48 -26.00 -19.27 -26.60
N CYS A 49 -24.74 -18.84 -26.53
CA CYS A 49 -24.08 -18.04 -27.55
C CYS A 49 -23.99 -18.77 -28.91
N TYR A 50 -23.88 -20.10 -28.91
CA TYR A 50 -23.90 -20.92 -30.13
C TYR A 50 -25.29 -20.88 -30.79
N GLU A 51 -26.35 -20.99 -29.98
CA GLU A 51 -27.74 -20.89 -30.44
C GLU A 51 -28.07 -19.48 -30.96
N VAL A 52 -27.60 -18.43 -30.27
CA VAL A 52 -27.76 -17.02 -30.70
C VAL A 52 -27.16 -16.80 -32.10
N LEU A 53 -26.02 -17.43 -32.40
CA LEU A 53 -25.40 -17.35 -33.72
C LEU A 53 -25.92 -18.40 -34.72
N GLY A 54 -26.70 -19.39 -34.26
CA GLY A 54 -27.19 -20.49 -35.08
C GLY A 54 -26.07 -21.41 -35.61
N VAL A 55 -25.03 -21.63 -34.80
CA VAL A 55 -23.86 -22.45 -35.17
C VAL A 55 -23.66 -23.58 -34.15
N SER A 56 -23.01 -24.67 -34.54
CA SER A 56 -22.69 -25.76 -33.61
C SER A 56 -21.51 -25.41 -32.69
N ARG A 57 -21.41 -26.10 -31.55
CA ARG A 57 -20.22 -26.05 -30.68
C ARG A 57 -18.94 -26.52 -31.39
N SER A 58 -19.05 -27.28 -32.47
CA SER A 58 -17.93 -27.70 -33.34
C SER A 58 -17.60 -26.71 -34.47
N ALA A 59 -18.33 -25.60 -34.60
CA ALA A 59 -18.16 -24.67 -35.71
C ALA A 59 -16.76 -24.02 -35.70
N SER A 60 -16.22 -23.87 -36.90
CA SER A 60 -14.94 -23.20 -37.14
C SER A 60 -15.03 -21.69 -36.93
N LYS A 61 -13.89 -21.03 -36.67
CA LYS A 61 -13.81 -19.55 -36.58
C LYS A 61 -14.39 -18.86 -37.82
N ALA A 62 -14.25 -19.47 -39.00
CA ALA A 62 -14.78 -18.94 -40.25
C ALA A 62 -16.33 -19.02 -40.33
N GLU A 63 -16.92 -20.11 -39.87
CA GLU A 63 -18.38 -20.30 -39.82
C GLU A 63 -19.02 -19.34 -38.81
N ILE A 64 -18.43 -19.22 -37.62
CA ILE A 64 -18.85 -18.27 -36.58
C ILE A 64 -18.82 -16.84 -37.12
N ALA A 65 -17.73 -16.44 -37.80
CA ALA A 65 -17.63 -15.12 -38.42
C ALA A 65 -18.64 -14.91 -39.57
N ARG A 66 -18.97 -15.95 -40.34
CA ARG A 66 -19.97 -15.88 -41.42
C ARG A 66 -21.37 -15.70 -40.85
N ALA A 67 -21.73 -16.48 -39.83
CA ALA A 67 -23.02 -16.41 -39.16
C ALA A 67 -23.24 -15.03 -38.50
N TYR A 68 -22.23 -14.56 -37.77
CA TYR A 68 -22.24 -13.21 -37.19
C TYR A 68 -22.50 -12.13 -38.25
N ARG A 69 -21.77 -12.13 -39.38
CA ARG A 69 -21.97 -11.11 -40.43
C ARG A 69 -23.37 -11.14 -41.04
N GLN A 70 -24.01 -12.30 -41.12
CA GLN A 70 -25.38 -12.42 -41.63
C GLN A 70 -26.39 -11.86 -40.63
N LEU A 71 -26.29 -12.26 -39.36
CA LEU A 71 -27.18 -11.82 -38.29
C LEU A 71 -27.00 -10.33 -37.96
N ALA A 72 -25.76 -9.83 -37.92
CA ALA A 72 -25.46 -8.42 -37.70
C ALA A 72 -26.08 -7.53 -38.79
N ARG A 73 -26.12 -7.99 -40.05
CA ARG A 73 -26.81 -7.25 -41.13
C ARG A 73 -28.33 -7.27 -41.00
N ARG A 74 -28.90 -8.34 -40.45
CA ARG A 74 -30.35 -8.52 -40.25
C ARG A 74 -30.86 -7.67 -39.08
N TYR A 75 -30.11 -7.63 -37.98
CA TYR A 75 -30.48 -6.91 -36.77
C TYR A 75 -29.84 -5.51 -36.67
N HIS A 76 -29.18 -5.03 -37.71
CA HIS A 76 -28.58 -3.69 -37.70
C HIS A 76 -29.67 -2.62 -37.51
N PRO A 77 -29.53 -1.69 -36.55
CA PRO A 77 -30.59 -0.73 -36.21
C PRO A 77 -31.00 0.16 -37.40
N ASP A 78 -30.06 0.48 -38.29
CA ASP A 78 -30.31 1.29 -39.50
C ASP A 78 -31.06 0.53 -40.62
N ARG A 79 -31.06 -0.80 -40.59
CA ARG A 79 -31.68 -1.65 -41.62
C ARG A 79 -32.91 -2.40 -41.13
N TYR A 80 -33.10 -2.43 -39.81
CA TYR A 80 -34.23 -3.10 -39.19
C TYR A 80 -35.51 -2.32 -39.46
N ARG A 81 -36.47 -2.98 -40.11
CA ARG A 81 -37.84 -2.50 -40.22
C ARG A 81 -38.69 -3.39 -39.31
N PRO A 82 -39.28 -2.88 -38.21
CA PRO A 82 -40.15 -3.67 -37.35
C PRO A 82 -41.30 -4.23 -38.18
N GLU A 83 -41.60 -5.53 -38.02
CA GLU A 83 -42.76 -6.14 -38.67
C GLU A 83 -44.02 -5.87 -37.82
N PRO A 84 -45.19 -5.69 -38.44
CA PRO A 84 -46.44 -5.53 -37.71
C PRO A 84 -46.81 -6.86 -37.03
N GLY A 85 -46.35 -7.03 -35.79
CA GLY A 85 -46.39 -8.29 -35.04
C GLY A 85 -45.37 -8.35 -33.90
N ASP A 86 -44.33 -7.50 -33.96
CA ASP A 86 -43.32 -7.31 -32.91
C ASP A 86 -43.88 -6.51 -31.70
N GLY A 87 -45.06 -6.89 -31.22
CA GLY A 87 -45.64 -6.38 -29.98
C GLY A 87 -44.78 -6.75 -28.76
N PRO A 88 -45.11 -6.21 -27.57
CA PRO A 88 -44.25 -6.15 -26.38
C PRO A 88 -43.96 -7.50 -25.67
N GLY A 89 -43.96 -8.62 -26.38
CA GLY A 89 -43.69 -9.95 -25.82
C GLY A 89 -43.16 -11.02 -26.79
N GLY A 90 -42.73 -10.66 -28.02
CA GLY A 90 -42.32 -11.66 -29.03
C GLY A 90 -40.87 -11.58 -29.52
N ALA A 91 -40.30 -10.37 -29.65
CA ALA A 91 -38.94 -10.17 -30.12
C ALA A 91 -38.28 -9.02 -29.35
N PRO A 92 -37.03 -9.18 -28.86
CA PRO A 92 -36.31 -8.06 -28.26
C PRO A 92 -36.13 -6.94 -29.30
N PRO A 93 -36.15 -5.66 -28.88
CA PRO A 93 -35.83 -4.53 -29.74
C PRO A 93 -34.59 -4.82 -30.61
N SER A 94 -34.58 -4.36 -31.85
CA SER A 94 -33.47 -4.63 -32.79
C SER A 94 -32.09 -4.33 -32.21
N ALA A 95 -31.99 -3.32 -31.35
CA ALA A 95 -30.78 -2.98 -30.59
C ALA A 95 -30.34 -4.07 -29.59
N GLU A 96 -31.26 -4.66 -28.84
CA GLU A 96 -30.97 -5.73 -27.88
C GLU A 96 -30.59 -7.04 -28.60
N ALA A 97 -31.30 -7.37 -29.69
CA ALA A 97 -30.95 -8.51 -30.54
C ALA A 97 -29.54 -8.35 -31.15
N PHE A 98 -29.22 -7.14 -31.61
CA PHE A 98 -27.89 -6.84 -32.14
C PHE A 98 -26.79 -6.95 -31.08
N LEU A 99 -27.02 -6.41 -29.87
CA LEU A 99 -26.10 -6.52 -28.74
C LEU A 99 -25.86 -7.98 -28.33
N LEU A 100 -26.92 -8.79 -28.31
CA LEU A 100 -26.82 -10.22 -28.00
C LEU A 100 -25.99 -10.96 -29.06
N VAL A 101 -26.24 -10.72 -30.35
CA VAL A 101 -25.46 -11.30 -31.47
C VAL A 101 -24.00 -10.85 -31.42
N ALA A 102 -23.73 -9.58 -31.09
CA ALA A 102 -22.37 -9.08 -30.91
C ALA A 102 -21.66 -9.76 -29.73
N THR A 103 -22.34 -9.90 -28.59
CA THR A 103 -21.80 -10.55 -27.38
C THR A 103 -21.50 -12.03 -27.62
N ALA A 104 -22.38 -12.74 -28.34
CA ALA A 104 -22.15 -14.12 -28.74
C ALA A 104 -20.92 -14.27 -29.64
N TYR A 105 -20.77 -13.38 -30.62
CA TYR A 105 -19.59 -13.38 -31.48
C TYR A 105 -18.31 -13.03 -30.70
N GLU A 106 -18.33 -12.02 -29.84
CA GLU A 106 -17.16 -11.68 -29.00
C GLU A 106 -16.72 -12.85 -28.12
N THR A 107 -17.68 -13.57 -27.54
CA THR A 107 -17.41 -14.74 -26.69
C THR A 107 -16.81 -15.89 -27.49
N LEU A 108 -17.33 -16.18 -28.68
CA LEU A 108 -16.95 -17.36 -29.48
C LEU A 108 -15.81 -17.11 -30.48
N LYS A 109 -15.47 -15.86 -30.78
CA LYS A 109 -14.44 -15.48 -31.76
C LYS A 109 -13.03 -15.83 -31.28
N ASP A 110 -12.72 -15.48 -30.04
CA ASP A 110 -11.41 -15.76 -29.45
C ASP A 110 -11.38 -17.15 -28.82
N GLU A 111 -10.24 -17.83 -28.95
CA GLU A 111 -10.13 -19.24 -28.57
C GLU A 111 -10.12 -19.41 -27.05
N GLU A 112 -9.51 -18.49 -26.33
CA GLU A 112 -9.47 -18.53 -24.88
C GLU A 112 -10.85 -18.21 -24.28
N THR A 113 -11.55 -17.18 -24.78
CA THR A 113 -12.90 -16.84 -24.32
C THR A 113 -13.91 -17.93 -24.66
N ARG A 114 -13.77 -18.57 -25.82
CA ARG A 114 -14.57 -19.72 -26.21
C ARG A 114 -14.33 -20.91 -25.28
N LYS A 115 -13.06 -21.17 -24.92
CA LYS A 115 -12.72 -22.25 -23.99
C LYS A 115 -13.30 -22.00 -22.60
N ASP A 116 -13.24 -20.78 -22.09
CA ASP A 116 -13.85 -20.42 -20.80
C ASP A 116 -15.38 -20.57 -20.84
N TYR A 117 -15.99 -20.17 -21.95
CA TYR A 117 -17.43 -20.33 -22.17
C TYR A 117 -17.84 -21.80 -22.26
N ASP A 118 -17.09 -22.59 -23.02
CA ASP A 118 -17.25 -24.04 -23.14
C ASP A 118 -17.11 -24.74 -21.77
N TYR A 119 -16.11 -24.35 -20.98
CA TYR A 119 -15.91 -24.83 -19.62
C TYR A 119 -17.07 -24.44 -18.69
N MET A 120 -17.63 -23.24 -18.83
CA MET A 120 -18.83 -22.83 -18.10
C MET A 120 -20.05 -23.68 -18.44
N LEU A 121 -20.26 -23.99 -19.72
CA LEU A 121 -21.35 -24.86 -20.15
C LEU A 121 -21.23 -26.28 -19.59
N ASP A 122 -20.00 -26.79 -19.49
CA ASP A 122 -19.73 -28.14 -18.97
C ASP A 122 -19.76 -28.21 -17.43
N HIS A 123 -19.46 -27.10 -16.73
CA HIS A 123 -19.33 -27.03 -15.27
C HIS A 123 -20.17 -25.89 -14.64
N PRO A 124 -21.50 -25.89 -14.78
CA PRO A 124 -22.34 -24.78 -14.29
C PRO A 124 -22.35 -24.63 -12.75
N GLU A 125 -21.93 -25.65 -12.00
CA GLU A 125 -21.79 -25.61 -10.55
C GLU A 125 -20.72 -24.62 -10.06
N GLU A 126 -19.72 -24.29 -10.88
CA GLU A 126 -18.58 -23.42 -10.52
C GLU A 126 -18.88 -21.92 -10.71
N TYR A 127 -20.08 -21.48 -10.34
CA TYR A 127 -20.58 -20.11 -10.54
C TYR A 127 -19.54 -19.00 -10.27
N TYR A 128 -18.91 -19.01 -9.10
CA TYR A 128 -17.96 -17.97 -8.69
C TYR A 128 -16.68 -17.97 -9.53
N SER A 129 -16.24 -19.14 -10.00
CA SER A 129 -15.06 -19.28 -10.86
C SER A 129 -15.34 -18.62 -12.22
N HIS A 130 -16.45 -18.97 -12.86
CA HIS A 130 -16.85 -18.40 -14.16
C HIS A 130 -17.08 -16.89 -14.09
N TYR A 131 -17.71 -16.43 -13.01
CA TYR A 131 -17.87 -15.00 -12.73
C TYR A 131 -16.51 -14.30 -12.68
N TYR A 132 -15.56 -14.84 -11.91
CA TYR A 132 -14.22 -14.27 -11.79
C TYR A 132 -13.46 -14.27 -13.13
N HIS A 133 -13.50 -15.36 -13.89
CA HIS A 133 -12.84 -15.45 -15.20
C HIS A 133 -13.43 -14.45 -16.22
N TYR A 134 -14.75 -14.33 -16.27
CA TYR A 134 -15.43 -13.37 -17.15
C TYR A 134 -15.05 -11.91 -16.84
N TYR A 135 -15.14 -11.51 -15.56
CA TYR A 135 -14.84 -10.13 -15.17
C TYR A 135 -13.34 -9.83 -15.21
N SER A 136 -12.48 -10.77 -14.84
CA SER A 136 -11.03 -10.55 -14.90
C SER A 136 -10.58 -10.29 -16.34
N ARG A 137 -11.08 -10.99 -17.36
CA ARG A 137 -10.72 -10.67 -18.76
C ARG A 137 -11.20 -9.29 -19.21
N ARG A 138 -12.41 -8.90 -18.81
CA ARG A 138 -13.00 -7.61 -19.24
C ARG A 138 -12.40 -6.41 -18.50
N LEU A 139 -12.04 -6.58 -17.23
CA LEU A 139 -11.58 -5.50 -16.35
C LEU A 139 -10.08 -5.52 -16.09
N ALA A 140 -9.34 -6.57 -16.49
CA ALA A 140 -7.90 -6.64 -16.29
C ALA A 140 -7.24 -5.42 -16.96
N PRO A 141 -6.54 -4.58 -16.19
CA PRO A 141 -5.79 -3.48 -16.77
C PRO A 141 -4.74 -4.06 -17.70
N LYS A 142 -4.67 -3.55 -18.93
CA LYS A 142 -3.65 -3.96 -19.92
C LYS A 142 -2.22 -3.60 -19.48
N VAL A 143 -2.09 -2.74 -18.47
CA VAL A 143 -0.82 -2.34 -17.89
C VAL A 143 -0.56 -3.13 -16.60
N ASP A 144 0.63 -3.70 -16.48
CA ASP A 144 1.06 -4.37 -15.25
C ASP A 144 1.14 -3.33 -14.13
N VAL A 145 0.34 -3.54 -13.08
CA VAL A 145 0.28 -2.69 -11.89
C VAL A 145 1.67 -2.50 -11.26
N ARG A 146 2.56 -3.49 -11.38
CA ARG A 146 3.94 -3.42 -10.89
C ARG A 146 4.75 -2.32 -11.56
N VAL A 147 4.56 -2.14 -12.87
CA VAL A 147 5.24 -1.09 -13.63
C VAL A 147 4.76 0.29 -13.16
N VAL A 148 3.45 0.44 -12.96
CA VAL A 148 2.86 1.68 -12.44
C VAL A 148 3.41 2.02 -11.06
N ILE A 149 3.50 1.03 -10.16
CA ILE A 149 4.08 1.20 -8.83
C ILE A 149 5.55 1.62 -8.93
N LEU A 150 6.36 0.94 -9.75
CA LEU A 150 7.79 1.25 -9.92
C LEU A 150 7.99 2.68 -10.43
N VAL A 151 7.27 3.07 -11.48
CA VAL A 151 7.37 4.43 -12.05
C VAL A 151 6.97 5.48 -11.02
N SER A 152 5.90 5.23 -10.27
CA SER A 152 5.42 6.14 -9.22
C SER A 152 6.44 6.28 -8.09
N VAL A 153 7.04 5.17 -7.62
CA VAL A 153 8.09 5.15 -6.59
C VAL A 153 9.34 5.90 -7.05
N CYS A 154 9.76 5.71 -8.30
CA CYS A 154 10.88 6.44 -8.89
C CYS A 154 10.61 7.94 -8.96
N ALA A 155 9.43 8.34 -9.43
CA ALA A 155 9.04 9.75 -9.53
C ALA A 155 9.01 10.43 -8.14
N ILE A 156 8.42 9.78 -7.14
CA ILE A 156 8.41 10.27 -5.76
C ILE A 156 9.84 10.38 -5.22
N SER A 157 10.70 9.40 -5.48
CA SER A 157 12.10 9.41 -5.01
C SER A 157 12.90 10.57 -5.62
N VAL A 158 12.70 10.86 -6.91
CA VAL A 158 13.35 12.01 -7.58
C VAL A 158 12.87 13.33 -6.96
N PHE A 159 11.56 13.48 -6.76
CA PHE A 159 10.98 14.66 -6.13
C PHE A 159 11.49 14.85 -4.69
N GLN A 160 11.55 13.78 -3.91
CA GLN A 160 12.12 13.78 -2.55
C GLN A 160 13.58 14.24 -2.56
N TYR A 161 14.42 13.66 -3.42
CA TYR A 161 15.83 14.05 -3.53
C TYR A 161 15.99 15.53 -3.83
N PHE A 162 15.23 16.04 -4.82
CA PHE A 162 15.28 17.45 -5.20
C PHE A 162 14.80 18.37 -4.07
N SER A 163 13.70 17.99 -3.40
CA SER A 163 13.17 18.72 -2.25
C SER A 163 14.19 18.80 -1.11
N TRP A 164 14.82 17.68 -0.74
CA TRP A 164 15.87 17.65 0.28
C TRP A 164 17.12 18.41 -0.13
N TRP A 165 17.54 18.32 -1.38
CA TRP A 165 18.67 19.09 -1.91
C TRP A 165 18.43 20.60 -1.79
N ASN A 166 17.23 21.05 -2.15
CA ASN A 166 16.84 22.46 -2.01
C ASN A 166 16.84 22.91 -0.55
N SER A 167 16.24 22.11 0.35
CA SER A 167 16.23 22.40 1.79
C SER A 167 17.65 22.46 2.38
N TYR A 168 18.51 21.51 2.01
CA TYR A 168 19.93 21.49 2.41
C TYR A 168 20.66 22.76 1.94
N ASN A 169 20.50 23.15 0.68
CA ASN A 169 21.17 24.35 0.15
C ASN A 169 20.68 25.63 0.85
N LYS A 170 19.38 25.73 1.15
CA LYS A 170 18.82 26.85 1.92
C LYS A 170 19.44 26.93 3.32
N ALA A 171 19.56 25.79 4.01
CA ALA A 171 20.20 25.74 5.32
C ALA A 171 21.67 26.19 5.26
N ILE A 172 22.43 25.75 4.26
CA ILE A 172 23.82 26.19 4.07
C ILE A 172 23.90 27.69 3.80
N SER A 173 23.03 28.24 2.94
CA SER A 173 23.00 29.69 2.70
C SER A 173 22.66 30.49 3.96
N TYR A 174 21.76 29.98 4.80
CA TYR A 174 21.41 30.60 6.07
C TYR A 174 22.58 30.53 7.07
N LEU A 175 23.24 29.38 7.19
CA LEU A 175 24.40 29.23 8.08
C LEU A 175 25.55 30.17 7.69
N ALA A 176 25.72 30.47 6.39
CA ALA A 176 26.71 31.43 5.92
C ALA A 176 26.42 32.89 6.30
N THR A 177 25.17 33.23 6.62
CA THR A 177 24.80 34.58 7.12
C THR A 177 24.97 34.71 8.62
N VAL A 178 24.85 33.60 9.36
CA VAL A 178 25.02 33.59 10.83
C VAL A 178 26.48 33.92 11.20
N PRO A 179 26.73 34.96 12.02
CA PRO A 179 28.08 35.41 12.34
C PRO A 179 28.98 34.31 12.92
N LYS A 180 28.43 33.49 13.84
CA LYS A 180 29.15 32.39 14.51
C LYS A 180 29.83 31.45 13.51
N TYR A 181 29.08 30.94 12.54
CA TYR A 181 29.58 29.96 11.57
C TYR A 181 30.42 30.61 10.47
N ARG A 182 30.07 31.85 10.10
CA ARG A 182 30.84 32.61 9.12
C ARG A 182 32.26 32.89 9.62
N ILE A 183 32.41 33.35 10.86
CA ILE A 183 33.73 33.63 11.47
C ILE A 183 34.57 32.35 11.49
N GLN A 184 34.02 31.26 12.01
CA GLN A 184 34.68 29.95 12.03
C GLN A 184 35.12 29.50 10.64
N ALA A 185 34.23 29.59 9.64
CA ALA A 185 34.55 29.22 8.27
C ALA A 185 35.64 30.11 7.66
N THR A 186 35.64 31.41 7.96
CA THR A 186 36.68 32.33 7.46
C THR A 186 38.05 32.11 8.12
N GLU A 187 38.09 31.72 9.38
CA GLU A 187 39.33 31.36 10.09
C GLU A 187 39.95 30.11 9.45
N ILE A 188 39.13 29.07 9.27
CA ILE A 188 39.55 27.83 8.58
C ILE A 188 39.99 28.12 7.14
N ALA A 189 39.30 29.01 6.42
CA ALA A 189 39.68 29.40 5.07
C ALA A 189 41.07 30.08 5.02
N LYS A 190 41.39 30.91 6.05
CA LYS A 190 42.70 31.55 6.19
C LYS A 190 43.78 30.53 6.52
N GLU A 191 43.50 29.60 7.45
CA GLU A 191 44.41 28.50 7.81
C GLU A 191 44.75 27.62 6.60
N GLN A 192 43.75 27.31 5.77
CA GLN A 192 43.91 26.51 4.55
C GLN A 192 44.53 27.30 3.39
N GLY A 193 44.81 28.60 3.56
CA GLY A 193 45.35 29.46 2.50
C GLY A 193 44.41 29.67 1.31
N LEU A 194 43.11 29.40 1.48
CA LEU A 194 42.10 29.48 0.40
C LEU A 194 41.69 30.91 0.09
N LEU A 195 41.84 31.83 1.04
CA LEU A 195 41.60 33.26 0.84
C LEU A 195 42.84 33.91 0.22
N LYS A 196 42.91 33.95 -1.12
CA LYS A 196 43.96 34.68 -1.84
C LYS A 196 43.87 36.19 -1.54
N LYS A 197 44.98 36.81 -1.14
CA LYS A 197 45.12 38.28 -1.17
C LYS A 197 45.25 38.71 -2.63
N ALA A 198 44.31 39.51 -3.11
CA ALA A 198 44.23 40.05 -4.47
C ALA A 198 45.59 40.54 -5.01
N LYS A 199 46.27 39.71 -5.82
CA LYS A 199 47.47 40.08 -6.59
C LYS A 199 47.48 39.34 -7.94
N GLU A 200 46.39 39.44 -8.69
CA GLU A 200 46.42 39.13 -10.13
C GLU A 200 46.52 40.46 -10.89
N LYS A 201 47.74 40.84 -11.29
CA LYS A 201 48.01 41.97 -12.20
C LYS A 201 48.07 41.42 -13.63
N GLY A 202 47.10 41.76 -14.46
CA GLY A 202 47.06 41.39 -15.88
C GLY A 202 45.65 41.47 -16.47
N LYS A 203 45.53 41.21 -17.77
CA LYS A 203 44.26 41.25 -18.54
C LYS A 203 43.13 40.35 -18.00
N ASN A 204 43.43 39.42 -17.08
CA ASN A 204 42.47 38.53 -16.41
C ASN A 204 42.16 38.98 -14.97
N LYS A 205 41.92 40.27 -14.74
CA LYS A 205 41.50 40.76 -13.42
C LYS A 205 40.03 40.42 -13.20
N LYS A 206 39.74 39.44 -12.34
CA LYS A 206 38.37 39.10 -11.93
C LYS A 206 37.64 40.32 -11.38
N SER A 207 36.34 40.38 -11.64
CA SER A 207 35.49 41.47 -11.13
C SER A 207 35.41 41.42 -9.60
N LYS A 208 35.11 42.56 -8.96
CA LYS A 208 34.94 42.62 -7.51
C LYS A 208 33.79 41.70 -7.03
N GLU A 209 32.78 41.51 -7.86
CA GLU A 209 31.64 40.63 -7.59
C GLU A 209 32.05 39.16 -7.69
N GLU A 210 32.80 38.77 -8.73
CA GLU A 210 33.33 37.41 -8.88
C GLU A 210 34.20 36.99 -7.69
N ILE A 211 35.05 37.91 -7.20
CA ILE A 211 35.89 37.65 -6.02
C ILE A 211 35.02 37.41 -4.78
N ARG A 212 33.98 38.24 -4.59
CA ARG A 212 33.04 38.08 -3.47
C ARG A 212 32.29 36.75 -3.55
N ASP A 213 31.86 36.36 -4.74
CA ASP A 213 31.13 35.12 -4.95
C ASP A 213 32.03 33.89 -4.77
N GLU A 214 33.32 33.99 -5.15
CA GLU A 214 34.33 32.97 -4.85
C GLU A 214 34.57 32.82 -3.34
N GLU A 215 34.75 33.93 -2.62
CA GLU A 215 34.88 33.92 -1.16
C GLU A 215 33.63 33.32 -0.49
N GLU A 216 32.43 33.68 -0.96
CA GLU A 216 31.18 33.13 -0.45
C GLU A 216 31.05 31.63 -0.72
N ASN A 217 31.48 31.16 -1.90
CA ASN A 217 31.49 29.74 -2.24
C ASN A 217 32.50 28.96 -1.39
N ILE A 218 33.67 29.53 -1.10
CA ILE A 218 34.66 28.94 -0.18
C ILE A 218 34.06 28.79 1.21
N ILE A 219 33.43 29.85 1.74
CA ILE A 219 32.78 29.83 3.06
C ILE A 219 31.68 28.75 3.10
N LYS A 220 30.81 28.70 2.09
CA LYS A 220 29.76 27.68 1.98
C LYS A 220 30.34 26.26 1.93
N ASN A 221 31.44 26.04 1.20
CA ASN A 221 32.07 24.74 1.11
C ASN A 221 32.70 24.29 2.43
N ILE A 222 33.31 25.21 3.18
CA ILE A 222 33.83 24.92 4.52
C ILE A 222 32.68 24.55 5.46
N ILE A 223 31.59 25.33 5.46
CA ILE A 223 30.38 25.04 6.23
C ILE A 223 29.83 23.65 5.89
N LYS A 224 29.73 23.29 4.60
CA LYS A 224 29.28 21.94 4.17
C LYS A 224 30.16 20.81 4.71
N SER A 225 31.45 21.06 4.90
CA SER A 225 32.42 20.04 5.32
C SER A 225 32.60 19.91 6.83
N LYS A 226 32.37 21.00 7.58
CA LYS A 226 32.68 21.07 9.02
C LYS A 226 31.44 21.08 9.91
N ILE A 227 30.29 21.47 9.38
CA ILE A 227 29.06 21.57 10.16
C ILE A 227 28.17 20.38 9.84
N ASP A 228 27.99 19.51 10.84
CA ASP A 228 27.03 18.42 10.78
C ASP A 228 25.62 18.95 10.97
N ILE A 229 24.95 19.23 9.85
CA ILE A 229 23.54 19.63 9.86
C ILE A 229 22.69 18.37 10.09
N LYS A 230 22.07 18.28 11.27
CA LYS A 230 21.19 17.17 11.65
C LYS A 230 19.72 17.46 11.28
N GLY A 231 18.93 16.39 11.12
CA GLY A 231 17.48 16.47 10.91
C GLY A 231 17.06 16.72 9.46
N GLY A 232 15.92 17.40 9.24
CA GLY A 232 15.32 17.58 7.90
C GLY A 232 16.10 18.44 6.90
N TYR A 233 17.25 18.98 7.32
CA TYR A 233 18.16 19.77 6.49
C TYR A 233 19.50 19.06 6.27
N GLN A 234 19.59 17.76 6.54
CA GLN A 234 20.80 16.99 6.32
C GLN A 234 21.09 16.81 4.82
N LYS A 235 22.36 16.59 4.48
CA LYS A 235 22.76 16.29 3.11
C LYS A 235 22.02 15.04 2.61
N PRO A 236 21.32 15.09 1.47
CA PRO A 236 20.53 13.95 1.01
C PRO A 236 21.44 12.78 0.66
N GLN A 237 21.18 11.62 1.28
CA GLN A 237 21.85 10.38 0.96
C GLN A 237 20.96 9.53 0.05
N VAL A 238 21.57 8.82 -0.90
CA VAL A 238 20.83 7.96 -1.82
C VAL A 238 20.13 6.80 -1.10
N ARG A 239 20.68 6.34 0.03
CA ARG A 239 20.12 5.27 0.85
C ARG A 239 18.80 5.66 1.53
N ASP A 240 18.60 6.95 1.77
CA ASP A 240 17.41 7.47 2.45
C ASP A 240 16.24 7.66 1.46
N LEU A 241 16.48 7.52 0.16
CA LEU A 241 15.43 7.63 -0.84
C LEU A 241 14.47 6.45 -0.76
N LEU A 242 13.19 6.72 -0.95
CA LEU A 242 12.13 5.72 -0.86
C LEU A 242 12.39 4.49 -1.74
N LEU A 243 12.88 4.68 -2.97
CA LEU A 243 13.26 3.59 -3.85
C LEU A 243 14.27 2.62 -3.21
N PHE A 244 15.36 3.16 -2.64
CA PHE A 244 16.38 2.33 -2.01
C PHE A 244 15.89 1.73 -0.68
N GLN A 245 15.05 2.44 0.07
CA GLN A 245 14.42 1.90 1.26
C GLN A 245 13.54 0.69 0.93
N VAL A 246 12.74 0.74 -0.13
CA VAL A 246 11.90 -0.39 -0.58
C VAL A 246 12.76 -1.57 -1.00
N ILE A 247 13.85 -1.33 -1.73
CA ILE A 247 14.78 -2.38 -2.18
C ILE A 247 15.49 -3.04 -0.99
N LEU A 248 15.92 -2.25 -0.01
CA LEU A 248 16.64 -2.75 1.17
C LEU A 248 15.71 -3.22 2.30
N ALA A 249 14.40 -2.95 2.21
CA ALA A 249 13.45 -3.30 3.27
C ALA A 249 13.46 -4.80 3.64
N PRO A 250 13.52 -5.75 2.69
CA PRO A 250 13.61 -7.18 3.03
C PRO A 250 14.88 -7.49 3.83
N PHE A 251 16.01 -6.91 3.44
CA PHE A 251 17.28 -7.09 4.16
C PHE A 251 17.21 -6.51 5.58
N HIS A 252 16.69 -5.29 5.72
CA HIS A 252 16.49 -4.68 7.03
C HIS A 252 15.54 -5.50 7.91
N LEU A 253 14.44 -6.02 7.36
CA LEU A 253 13.51 -6.87 8.06
C LEU A 253 14.20 -8.16 8.56
N CYS A 254 14.93 -8.85 7.71
CA CYS A 254 15.69 -10.05 8.10
C CYS A 254 16.73 -9.73 9.17
N SER A 255 17.49 -8.64 9.02
CA SER A 255 18.49 -8.21 10.00
C SER A 255 17.85 -7.88 11.35
N TYR A 256 16.67 -7.24 11.35
CA TYR A 256 15.92 -6.90 12.55
C TYR A 256 15.40 -8.16 13.26
N ILE A 257 14.86 -9.13 12.51
CA ILE A 257 14.41 -10.40 13.07
C ILE A 257 15.59 -11.14 13.70
N ALA A 258 16.73 -11.22 13.02
CA ALA A 258 17.93 -11.87 13.56
C ALA A 258 18.44 -11.17 14.83
N TRP A 259 18.50 -9.83 14.83
CA TRP A 259 18.83 -9.04 16.01
C TRP A 259 17.85 -9.28 17.15
N TYR A 260 16.55 -9.33 16.87
CA TYR A 260 15.50 -9.55 17.86
C TYR A 260 15.55 -10.97 18.47
N CYS A 261 15.77 -12.00 17.64
CA CYS A 261 16.00 -13.36 18.12
C CYS A 261 17.25 -13.43 19.02
N ARG A 262 18.34 -12.77 18.63
CA ARG A 262 19.56 -12.67 19.45
C ARG A 262 19.31 -11.94 20.76
N TRP A 263 18.51 -10.86 20.74
CA TRP A 263 18.10 -10.13 21.92
C TRP A 263 17.34 -11.01 22.90
N ILE A 264 16.30 -11.72 22.45
CA ILE A 264 15.53 -12.65 23.28
C ILE A 264 16.45 -13.70 23.89
N TYR A 265 17.31 -14.31 23.09
CA TYR A 265 18.22 -15.35 23.57
C TYR A 265 19.17 -14.82 24.66
N ASN A 266 19.79 -13.66 24.46
CA ASN A 266 20.77 -13.13 25.42
C ASN A 266 20.13 -12.61 26.71
N PHE A 267 19.00 -11.91 26.62
CA PHE A 267 18.43 -11.20 27.76
C PHE A 267 17.27 -11.94 28.43
N ASN A 268 16.41 -12.65 27.68
CA ASN A 268 15.31 -13.39 28.28
C ASN A 268 15.71 -14.82 28.69
N ILE A 269 16.55 -15.49 27.91
CA ILE A 269 16.95 -16.88 28.19
C ILE A 269 18.23 -16.93 29.03
N LYS A 270 19.30 -16.26 28.58
CA LYS A 270 20.59 -16.26 29.29
C LYS A 270 20.68 -15.27 30.44
N GLY A 271 19.76 -14.31 30.55
CA GLY A 271 19.74 -13.32 31.64
C GLY A 271 21.00 -12.48 31.74
N LYS A 272 21.67 -12.17 30.62
CA LYS A 272 22.88 -11.33 30.64
C LYS A 272 22.54 -9.91 31.09
N GLU A 273 23.47 -9.25 31.77
CA GLU A 273 23.35 -7.82 32.06
C GLU A 273 23.41 -6.99 30.78
N TYR A 274 22.66 -5.90 30.73
CA TYR A 274 22.66 -4.99 29.59
C TYR A 274 24.00 -4.26 29.49
N GLY A 275 24.62 -4.30 28.32
CA GLY A 275 25.75 -3.44 27.97
C GLY A 275 25.30 -1.99 27.75
N GLU A 276 26.26 -1.12 27.49
CA GLU A 276 25.99 0.31 27.31
C GLU A 276 25.08 0.58 26.10
N GLU A 277 25.33 -0.10 24.97
CA GLU A 277 24.51 0.04 23.75
C GLU A 277 23.07 -0.40 23.97
N GLU A 278 22.85 -1.51 24.68
CA GLU A 278 21.51 -2.00 24.99
C GLU A 278 20.78 -1.10 25.98
N ARG A 279 21.49 -0.53 26.96
CA ARG A 279 20.95 0.50 27.86
C ARG A 279 20.52 1.74 27.07
N LEU A 280 21.35 2.22 26.14
CA LEU A 280 21.01 3.36 25.28
C LEU A 280 19.80 3.06 24.38
N TYR A 281 19.70 1.86 23.81
CA TYR A 281 18.52 1.43 23.05
C TYR A 281 17.24 1.47 23.91
N LEU A 282 17.32 0.95 25.15
CA LEU A 282 16.20 0.97 26.09
C LEU A 282 15.82 2.38 26.53
N ILE A 283 16.80 3.24 26.81
CA ILE A 283 16.58 4.67 27.13
C ILE A 283 15.86 5.36 25.96
N ARG A 284 16.35 5.20 24.74
CA ARG A 284 15.71 5.80 23.55
C ARG A 284 14.26 5.34 23.44
N LYS A 285 14.02 4.04 23.65
CA LYS A 285 12.69 3.43 23.59
C LYS A 285 11.79 3.93 24.72
N SER A 286 12.29 4.09 25.94
CA SER A 286 11.53 4.59 27.10
C SER A 286 11.13 6.06 26.90
N MET A 287 12.04 6.87 26.34
CA MET A 287 11.80 8.27 26.01
C MET A 287 10.95 8.51 24.76
N LYS A 288 10.60 7.46 24.01
CA LYS A 288 9.83 7.54 22.74
C LYS A 288 10.46 8.46 21.69
N MET A 289 11.79 8.53 21.66
CA MET A 289 12.51 9.34 20.68
C MET A 289 12.75 8.55 19.39
N SER A 290 12.67 9.25 18.25
CA SER A 290 13.17 8.69 16.99
C SER A 290 14.69 8.49 17.09
N GLN A 291 15.24 7.60 16.24
CA GLN A 291 16.69 7.38 16.18
C GLN A 291 17.43 8.70 15.88
N SER A 292 16.95 9.48 14.91
CA SER A 292 17.54 10.77 14.55
C SER A 292 17.51 11.81 15.67
N GLN A 293 16.43 11.86 16.47
CA GLN A 293 16.35 12.75 17.62
C GLN A 293 17.34 12.33 18.71
N PHE A 294 17.48 11.03 18.95
CA PHE A 294 18.41 10.50 19.94
C PHE A 294 19.87 10.71 19.53
N ASP A 295 20.18 10.53 18.24
CA ASP A 295 21.51 10.79 17.69
C ASP A 295 21.84 12.29 17.63
N SER A 296 20.82 13.15 17.69
CA SER A 296 21.01 14.61 17.77
C SER A 296 21.51 15.08 19.13
N LEU A 297 21.25 14.31 20.19
CA LEU A 297 21.68 14.62 21.55
C LEU A 297 23.21 14.62 21.65
N GLU A 298 23.73 15.55 22.44
CA GLU A 298 25.15 15.59 22.80
C GLU A 298 25.52 14.42 23.71
N ASP A 299 26.78 14.00 23.66
CA ASP A 299 27.24 12.82 24.40
C ASP A 299 27.12 13.00 25.92
N HIS A 300 27.29 14.23 26.42
CA HIS A 300 27.06 14.57 27.82
C HIS A 300 25.61 14.29 28.28
N GLN A 301 24.63 14.45 27.38
CA GLN A 301 23.22 14.19 27.68
C GLN A 301 22.96 12.68 27.74
N LYS A 302 23.54 11.92 26.81
CA LYS A 302 23.47 10.44 26.80
C LYS A 302 24.11 9.85 28.06
N GLU A 303 25.27 10.35 28.47
CA GLU A 303 25.91 9.97 29.74
C GLU A 303 25.02 10.29 30.95
N THR A 304 24.36 11.44 30.95
CA THR A 304 23.45 11.81 32.04
C THR A 304 22.27 10.84 32.12
N PHE A 305 21.75 10.37 30.99
CA PHE A 305 20.69 9.37 30.95
C PHE A 305 21.16 8.00 31.43
N LEU A 306 22.40 7.63 31.11
CA LEU A 306 23.02 6.42 31.62
C LEU A 306 23.22 6.48 33.14
N LYS A 307 23.75 7.60 33.66
CA LYS A 307 23.94 7.81 35.10
C LYS A 307 22.63 7.77 35.90
N ARG A 308 21.52 8.16 35.27
CA ARG A 308 20.18 8.15 35.86
C ARG A 308 19.44 6.83 35.68
N GLU A 309 20.07 5.83 35.06
CA GLU A 309 19.50 4.51 34.84
C GLU A 309 18.11 4.52 34.16
N LEU A 310 17.92 5.42 33.20
CA LEU A 310 16.61 5.62 32.55
C LEU A 310 16.16 4.44 31.66
N TRP A 311 16.95 3.36 31.59
CA TRP A 311 16.55 2.08 31.01
C TRP A 311 15.68 1.24 31.97
N VAL A 312 15.68 1.55 33.27
CA VAL A 312 14.81 0.91 34.26
C VAL A 312 13.46 1.62 34.29
N LYS A 313 12.38 0.86 34.11
CA LYS A 313 11.02 1.38 33.95
C LYS A 313 10.58 2.27 35.14
N GLU A 314 10.93 1.87 36.36
CA GLU A 314 10.60 2.62 37.60
C GLU A 314 11.32 3.96 37.71
N ASN A 315 12.58 4.00 37.25
CA ASN A 315 13.41 5.20 37.26
C ASN A 315 13.00 6.19 36.17
N TYR A 316 12.13 5.81 35.24
CA TYR A 316 11.56 6.70 34.22
C TYR A 316 10.22 7.33 34.65
N GLU A 317 9.48 6.69 35.57
CA GLU A 317 8.21 7.21 36.07
C GLU A 317 8.42 8.34 37.09
N LYS A 318 9.45 8.24 37.95
CA LYS A 318 9.80 9.27 38.95
C LYS A 318 10.32 10.61 38.37
N PRO A 319 11.08 10.67 37.26
CA PRO A 319 11.57 11.92 36.67
C PRO A 319 10.54 12.72 35.89
N ARG A 320 9.43 12.12 35.43
CA ARG A 320 8.42 12.86 34.65
C ARG A 320 7.78 14.00 35.43
N GLU A 321 7.65 13.86 36.75
CA GLU A 321 7.20 14.94 37.64
C GLU A 321 8.31 15.96 37.96
N LYS A 322 9.56 15.52 38.11
CA LYS A 322 10.69 16.40 38.48
C LYS A 322 11.30 17.21 37.33
N LEU A 323 11.00 16.87 36.07
CA LEU A 323 11.59 17.52 34.89
C LEU A 323 10.81 18.75 34.36
N GLY A 324 9.67 19.12 34.96
CA GLY A 324 8.93 20.34 34.54
C GLY A 324 8.52 20.37 33.06
N LEU A 325 8.41 19.22 32.41
CA LEU A 325 8.07 19.11 30.99
C LEU A 325 6.55 19.21 30.83
N VAL A 326 6.04 20.43 30.69
CA VAL A 326 4.65 20.67 30.26
C VAL A 326 4.53 20.28 28.79
N LYS A 327 3.51 19.47 28.49
CA LYS A 327 3.19 18.99 27.14
C LYS A 327 2.58 20.14 26.32
N ALA A 328 3.41 20.93 25.65
CA ALA A 328 2.94 21.88 24.63
C ALA A 328 3.17 21.29 23.22
N GLY A 329 2.08 20.94 22.54
CA GLY A 329 2.10 20.77 21.07
C GLY A 329 3.02 19.68 20.49
N GLY A 330 3.27 18.57 21.19
CA GLY A 330 3.88 17.37 20.60
C GLY A 330 5.40 17.37 20.39
N SER A 331 6.14 18.35 20.90
CA SER A 331 7.61 18.35 20.90
C SER A 331 8.17 18.62 22.29
N LEU A 332 9.07 17.76 22.79
CA LEU A 332 9.81 18.01 24.03
C LEU A 332 10.92 19.04 23.75
N MET A 333 10.91 20.17 24.45
CA MET A 333 12.08 21.05 24.58
C MET A 333 12.65 20.95 25.99
N LEU A 334 13.98 20.87 26.09
CA LEU A 334 14.69 21.07 27.35
C LEU A 334 14.66 22.56 27.70
N ILE A 335 14.03 22.92 28.82
CA ILE A 335 14.11 24.28 29.34
C ILE A 335 15.54 24.45 29.88
N GLY A 336 16.32 25.28 29.21
CA GLY A 336 17.62 25.73 29.69
C GLY A 336 17.45 26.37 31.06
N SER A 337 18.26 25.93 32.01
CA SER A 337 18.35 26.49 33.36
C SER A 337 18.62 28.00 33.26
N GLN A 338 17.62 28.82 33.55
CA GLN A 338 17.86 30.22 33.88
C GLN A 338 18.58 30.23 35.25
N PRO A 339 19.70 30.97 35.40
CA PRO A 339 20.26 31.20 36.72
C PRO A 339 19.29 32.11 37.48
N ASN A 340 18.82 31.66 38.64
CA ASN A 340 18.07 32.50 39.57
C ASN A 340 18.99 33.60 40.14
N PRO A 341 18.41 34.77 40.51
CA PRO A 341 19.14 36.01 40.79
C PRO A 341 20.10 35.97 41.98
#